data_AF-A0A7S4CC49-F1
#
_entry.id   AF-A0A7S4CC49-F1
#
_cell.length_a   1.000
_cell.length_b   1.000
_cell.length_c   1.000
_cell.angle_alpha   90.00
_cell.angle_beta   90.00
_cell.angle_gamma   90.00
#
_symmetry.space_group_name_H-M   'P 1'
#
loop_
_entity.id
_entity.type
_entity.pdbx_description
1 polymer ?
#
loop_
_entity_poly.entity_id
_entity_poly.type
_entity_poly.pdbx_seq_one_letter_code
_entity_poly.pdbx_strand_id
1 'polypeptide(L)'
;RSSHGAQIFENQMIIFGGWNGKDFIEDVCWKLSLDTLVWTPIEIFGDVPCTRYGHSFVRYLNRILVFGGWHEERDPSGATNPAYLNDTYELILEPSVLKFFCGMWILEHKLDYRSSSHPLPPA
;
A
#
# COMPACT_ATOMS: atom_id res chain seq x y z
N ARG A 1 17.24 -3.97 6.87
CA ARG A 1 16.17 -4.03 5.85
C ARG A 1 16.80 -3.86 4.48
N SER A 2 16.68 -4.82 3.57
CA SER A 2 17.14 -4.73 2.17
C SER A 2 15.96 -4.86 1.20
N SER A 3 16.16 -4.44 -0.06
CA SER A 3 15.17 -4.54 -1.15
C SER A 3 13.79 -3.98 -0.81
N HIS A 4 13.77 -2.89 -0.04
CA HIS A 4 12.57 -2.17 0.36
C HIS A 4 12.27 -1.03 -0.62
N GLY A 5 11.01 -0.60 -0.65
CA GLY A 5 10.62 0.66 -1.26
C GLY A 5 10.88 1.82 -0.30
N ALA A 6 11.45 2.92 -0.80
CA ALA A 6 11.57 4.16 -0.05
C ALA A 6 11.18 5.35 -0.93
N GLN A 7 10.33 6.24 -0.41
CA GLN A 7 9.94 7.47 -1.09
C GLN A 7 9.83 8.63 -0.11
N ILE A 8 10.17 9.83 -0.56
CA ILE A 8 9.93 11.06 0.20
C ILE A 8 8.58 11.65 -0.19
N PHE A 9 7.77 11.98 0.82
CA PHE A 9 6.55 12.78 0.67
C PHE A 9 6.55 13.85 1.76
N GLU A 10 6.41 15.11 1.34
CA GLU A 10 6.58 16.28 2.21
C GLU A 10 7.89 16.19 3.00
N ASN A 11 7.83 16.25 4.33
CA ASN A 11 8.99 16.15 5.21
C ASN A 11 9.10 14.78 5.89
N GLN A 12 8.65 13.74 5.20
CA GLN A 12 8.62 12.38 5.71
C GLN A 12 9.21 11.40 4.69
N MET A 13 10.04 10.48 5.16
CA MET A 13 10.48 9.33 4.38
C MET A 13 9.57 8.15 4.68
N ILE A 14 8.91 7.62 3.66
CA ILE A 14 8.04 6.47 3.72
C ILE A 14 8.83 5.24 3.27
N ILE A 15 8.79 4.17 4.07
CA ILE A 15 9.42 2.90 3.76
C ILE A 15 8.36 1.80 3.71
N PHE A 16 8.37 1.02 2.63
CA PHE A 16 7.48 -0.12 2.45
C PHE A 16 8.24 -1.44 2.23
N GLY A 17 7.82 -2.49 2.94
CA GLY A 17 8.25 -3.87 2.75
C GLY A 17 9.77 -4.08 2.89
N GLY A 18 10.29 -5.06 2.17
CA GLY A 18 11.70 -5.46 2.26
C GLY A 18 11.92 -6.66 3.18
N TRP A 19 13.19 -7.04 3.29
CA TRP A 19 13.62 -8.24 4.00
C TRP A 19 14.60 -7.90 5.12
N ASN A 20 14.47 -8.57 6.27
CA ASN A 20 15.35 -8.34 7.42
C ASN A 20 16.47 -9.39 7.56
N GLY A 21 16.53 -10.39 6.67
CA GLY A 21 17.51 -11.47 6.73
C GLY A 21 17.01 -12.75 7.42
N LYS A 22 15.86 -12.71 8.09
CA LYS A 22 15.22 -13.86 8.75
C LYS A 22 13.79 -14.08 8.26
N ASP A 23 12.99 -13.03 8.29
CA ASP A 23 11.56 -13.07 7.96
C ASP A 23 11.17 -11.85 7.11
N PHE A 24 9.95 -11.91 6.57
CA PHE A 24 9.32 -10.73 5.99
C PHE A 24 9.03 -9.71 7.08
N ILE A 25 9.09 -8.43 6.70
CA ILE A 25 8.76 -7.36 7.63
C ILE A 25 7.24 -7.21 7.63
N GLU A 26 6.59 -7.75 8.67
CA GLU A 26 5.15 -7.63 8.92
C GLU A 26 4.72 -6.19 9.18
N ASP A 27 5.61 -5.36 9.75
CA ASP A 27 5.39 -3.91 9.85
C ASP A 27 5.71 -3.23 8.51
N VAL A 28 4.79 -3.43 7.57
CA VAL A 28 5.01 -3.21 6.14
C VAL A 28 5.32 -1.74 5.84
N CYS A 29 4.71 -0.79 6.55
CA CYS A 29 4.85 0.63 6.24
C CYS A 29 5.18 1.52 7.44
N TRP A 30 6.25 2.29 7.30
CA TRP A 30 6.71 3.24 8.31
C TRP A 30 7.01 4.60 7.67
N LYS A 31 6.86 5.66 8.45
CA LYS A 31 7.37 6.99 8.11
C LYS A 31 8.41 7.44 9.11
N LEU A 32 9.45 8.09 8.61
CA LEU A 32 10.45 8.82 9.37
C LEU A 32 10.20 10.32 9.16
N SER A 33 9.97 11.07 10.25
CA SER A 33 10.04 12.54 10.17
C SER A 33 11.47 12.97 9.91
N LEU A 34 11.70 13.79 8.89
CA LEU A 34 13.03 14.29 8.57
C LEU A 34 13.48 15.45 9.48
N ASP A 35 12.56 16.09 10.20
CA ASP A 35 12.89 17.10 11.21
C ASP A 35 13.39 16.46 12.51
N THR A 36 12.66 15.46 13.00
CA THR A 36 12.89 14.89 14.34
C THR A 36 13.66 13.58 14.31
N LEU A 37 13.77 12.96 13.13
CA LEU A 37 14.32 11.61 12.93
C LEU A 37 13.58 10.54 13.75
N VAL A 38 12.29 10.77 14.02
CA VAL A 38 11.42 9.83 14.73
C VAL A 38 10.62 8.98 13.73
N TRP A 39 10.63 7.67 13.96
CA TRP A 39 9.84 6.69 13.22
C TRP A 39 8.43 6.58 13.80
N THR A 40 7.42 6.55 12.93
CA THR A 40 6.04 6.27 13.30
C THR A 40 5.40 5.32 12.27
N PRO A 41 4.43 4.47 12.69
CA PRO A 41 3.69 3.65 11.74
C PRO A 41 2.81 4.52 10.83
N ILE A 42 2.54 4.03 9.62
CA ILE A 42 1.57 4.64 8.70
C ILE A 42 0.31 3.78 8.69
N GLU A 43 -0.84 4.39 8.96
CA GLU A 43 -2.12 3.77 8.64
C GLU A 43 -2.34 3.88 7.12
N ILE A 44 -2.27 2.72 6.45
CA ILE A 44 -2.62 2.61 5.04
C ILE A 44 -4.08 2.17 4.94
N PHE A 45 -4.86 2.90 4.15
CA PHE A 45 -6.25 2.58 3.87
C PHE A 45 -6.40 1.97 2.47
N GLY A 46 -7.34 1.04 2.31
CA GLY A 46 -7.62 0.36 1.03
C GLY A 46 -7.00 -1.04 0.92
N ASP A 47 -6.87 -1.54 -0.30
CA ASP A 47 -6.23 -2.84 -0.57
C ASP A 47 -4.72 -2.72 -0.36
N VAL A 48 -4.24 -3.21 0.78
CA VAL A 48 -2.81 -3.21 1.12
C VAL A 48 -2.15 -4.46 0.54
N PRO A 49 -1.01 -4.32 -0.17
CA PRO A 49 -0.27 -5.49 -0.64
C PRO A 49 0.21 -6.35 0.53
N CYS A 50 0.33 -7.66 0.30
CA CYS A 50 1.07 -8.53 1.22
C CYS A 50 2.52 -8.06 1.40
N THR A 51 3.16 -8.52 2.48
CA THR A 51 4.59 -8.27 2.73
C THR A 51 5.41 -8.73 1.53
N ARG A 52 6.32 -7.90 1.03
CA ARG A 52 7.07 -8.21 -0.20
C ARG A 52 8.37 -7.45 -0.26
N TYR A 53 9.32 -7.95 -1.05
CA TYR A 53 10.58 -7.25 -1.35
C TYR A 53 10.91 -7.28 -2.83
N GLY A 54 11.83 -6.42 -3.27
CA GLY A 54 12.21 -6.31 -4.68
C GLY A 54 11.06 -5.81 -5.58
N HIS A 55 10.06 -5.17 -5.00
CA HIS A 55 8.95 -4.54 -5.71
C HIS A 55 9.37 -3.17 -6.25
N SER A 56 8.67 -2.70 -7.27
CA SER A 56 8.77 -1.30 -7.68
C SER A 56 7.95 -0.42 -6.73
N PHE A 57 8.50 0.72 -6.32
CA PHE A 57 7.88 1.63 -5.36
C PHE A 57 8.02 3.07 -5.83
N VAL A 58 7.01 3.60 -6.51
CA VAL A 58 7.10 4.88 -7.24
C VAL A 58 6.05 5.86 -6.75
N ARG A 59 6.48 7.03 -6.28
CA ARG A 59 5.56 8.10 -5.88
C ARG A 59 5.12 8.93 -7.08
N TYR A 60 3.82 9.21 -7.14
CA TYR A 60 3.23 10.24 -7.99
C TYR A 60 2.25 11.08 -7.17
N LEU A 61 2.54 12.37 -7.01
CA LEU A 61 1.76 13.28 -6.17
C LEU A 61 1.58 12.75 -4.73
N ASN A 62 0.34 12.58 -4.26
CA ASN A 62 0.00 12.06 -2.93
C ASN A 62 -0.25 10.53 -2.92
N ARG A 63 0.23 9.83 -3.95
CA ARG A 63 0.02 8.40 -4.16
C ARG A 63 1.34 7.69 -4.38
N ILE A 64 1.39 6.41 -4.02
CA ILE A 64 2.50 5.52 -4.33
C ILE A 64 1.97 4.32 -5.08
N LEU A 65 2.56 4.05 -6.24
CA LEU A 65 2.35 2.83 -6.99
C LEU A 65 3.32 1.76 -6.50
N VAL A 66 2.78 0.59 -6.18
CA VAL A 66 3.54 -0.63 -5.85
C VAL A 66 3.28 -1.63 -6.96
N PHE A 67 4.33 -2.14 -7.58
CA PHE A 67 4.19 -3.15 -8.63
C PHE A 67 5.10 -4.34 -8.38
N GLY A 68 4.48 -5.53 -8.43
CA GLY A 68 5.13 -6.82 -8.35
C GLY A 68 5.95 -7.03 -7.07
N GLY A 69 7.13 -7.63 -7.25
CA GLY A 69 8.03 -8.03 -6.17
C GLY A 69 8.00 -9.53 -5.93
N TRP A 70 8.53 -9.92 -4.79
CA TRP A 70 8.62 -11.32 -4.36
C TRP A 70 8.10 -11.47 -2.93
N HIS A 71 7.33 -12.53 -2.71
CA HIS A 71 6.81 -12.94 -1.41
C HIS A 71 6.97 -14.46 -1.29
N GLU A 72 7.13 -14.95 -0.08
CA GLU A 72 7.19 -16.38 0.20
C GLU A 72 6.12 -16.66 1.26
N GLU A 73 5.06 -17.32 0.81
CA GLU A 73 3.97 -17.69 1.70
C GLU A 73 4.38 -18.93 2.49
N ARG A 74 4.14 -18.91 3.80
CA ARG A 74 4.42 -20.05 4.68
C ARG A 74 3.14 -20.85 4.85
N ASP A 75 3.13 -22.07 4.32
CA ASP A 75 2.03 -23.01 4.52
C ASP A 75 1.94 -23.41 6.00
N PRO A 76 0.75 -23.72 6.55
CA PRO A 76 0.58 -24.30 7.88
C PRO A 76 1.48 -25.52 8.21
N SER A 77 1.91 -26.27 7.20
CA SER A 77 2.86 -27.39 7.29
C SER A 77 4.32 -26.97 7.45
N GLY A 78 4.62 -25.67 7.33
CA GLY A 78 5.97 -25.11 7.37
C GLY A 78 6.69 -25.11 6.02
N ALA A 79 6.07 -25.64 4.96
CA ALA A 79 6.59 -25.51 3.61
C ALA A 79 6.52 -24.06 3.14
N THR A 80 7.51 -23.63 2.37
CA THR A 80 7.53 -22.29 1.80
C THR A 80 7.18 -22.30 0.32
N ASN A 81 6.33 -21.36 -0.09
CA ASN A 81 5.91 -21.20 -1.48
C ASN A 81 6.37 -19.83 -2.02
N PRO A 82 7.54 -19.76 -2.67
CA PRO A 82 8.05 -18.51 -3.21
C PRO A 82 7.26 -18.08 -4.46
N ALA A 83 6.79 -16.84 -4.46
CA ALA A 83 5.96 -16.27 -5.51
C ALA A 83 6.54 -14.95 -6.03
N TYR A 84 6.68 -14.86 -7.36
CA TYR A 84 6.86 -13.58 -8.05
C TYR A 84 5.50 -12.96 -8.32
N LEU A 85 5.35 -11.71 -7.92
CA LEU A 85 4.09 -10.99 -7.98
C LEU A 85 4.06 -10.13 -9.24
N ASN A 86 2.88 -10.02 -9.85
CA ASN A 86 2.59 -9.19 -11.04
C ASN A 86 1.39 -8.26 -10.82
N ASP A 87 1.00 -8.09 -9.56
CA ASP A 87 -0.08 -7.23 -9.10
C ASP A 87 0.38 -5.76 -9.01
N THR A 88 -0.60 -4.85 -9.06
CA THR A 88 -0.38 -3.41 -8.91
C THR A 88 -1.27 -2.90 -7.79
N TYR A 89 -0.69 -2.12 -6.88
CA TYR A 89 -1.41 -1.43 -5.82
C TYR A 89 -1.15 0.05 -5.86
N GLU A 90 -2.13 0.80 -5.36
CA GLU A 90 -2.02 2.24 -5.16
C GLU A 90 -2.22 2.56 -3.68
N LEU A 91 -1.17 3.06 -3.05
CA LEU A 91 -1.21 3.53 -1.67
C LEU A 91 -1.49 5.04 -1.66
N ILE A 92 -2.48 5.46 -0.88
CA ILE A 92 -2.84 6.87 -0.72
C ILE A 92 -2.18 7.39 0.55
N LEU A 93 -1.32 8.41 0.43
CA LEU A 93 -0.55 8.94 1.57
C LEU A 93 -1.35 9.90 2.43
N GLU A 94 -2.18 10.71 1.78
CA GLU A 94 -3.10 11.65 2.44
C GLU A 94 -4.45 11.52 1.74
N PRO A 95 -5.39 10.76 2.31
CA PRO A 95 -6.77 10.75 1.83
C PRO A 95 -7.31 12.16 2.01
N SER A 96 -7.73 12.82 0.93
CA SER A 96 -8.42 14.10 1.05
C SER A 96 -9.60 13.93 2.02
N VAL A 97 -9.76 14.86 2.97
CA VAL A 97 -10.85 14.87 3.96
C VAL A 97 -12.21 14.54 3.32
N LEU A 98 -12.48 15.09 2.13
CA LEU A 98 -13.69 14.84 1.37
C LEU A 98 -13.84 13.37 0.92
N LYS A 99 -12.77 12.73 0.43
CA LYS A 99 -12.79 11.30 0.05
C LYS A 99 -12.83 10.38 1.26
N PHE A 100 -12.19 10.76 2.37
CA PHE A 100 -12.22 9.99 3.61
C PHE A 100 -13.65 9.95 4.17
N PHE A 101 -14.28 11.11 4.35
CA PHE A 101 -15.64 11.18 4.87
C PHE A 101 -16.69 10.68 3.88
N CYS A 102 -16.57 10.95 2.57
CA CYS A 102 -17.48 10.33 1.60
C CYS A 102 -17.33 8.81 1.55
N GLY A 103 -16.10 8.27 1.63
CA GLY A 103 -15.86 6.83 1.67
C GLY A 103 -16.46 6.17 2.91
N MET A 104 -16.24 6.76 4.09
CA MET A 104 -16.86 6.30 5.34
C MET A 104 -18.38 6.37 5.27
N TRP A 105 -18.93 7.47 4.78
CA TRP A 105 -20.37 7.65 4.67
C TRP A 105 -21.00 6.63 3.71
N ILE A 106 -20.36 6.36 2.56
CA ILE A 106 -20.81 5.33 1.59
C ILE A 106 -20.81 3.93 2.22
N LEU A 107 -19.78 3.59 3.00
CA LEU A 107 -19.67 2.30 3.69
C LEU A 107 -20.70 2.15 4.81
N GLU A 108 -20.93 3.21 5.61
CA GLU A 108 -21.98 3.24 6.63
C GLU A 108 -23.38 3.05 6.03
N HIS A 109 -23.61 3.62 4.85
CA HIS A 109 -24.92 3.60 4.19
C HIS A 109 -25.06 2.49 3.13
N LYS A 110 -24.07 1.58 3.03
CA LYS A 110 -24.03 0.45 2.08
C LYS A 110 -24.40 0.82 0.64
N LEU A 111 -23.93 1.98 0.17
CA LEU A 111 -24.23 2.41 -1.19
C LEU A 111 -23.35 1.65 -2.18
N ASP A 112 -23.96 0.77 -2.98
CA ASP A 112 -23.28 0.01 -4.03
C ASP A 112 -22.90 0.92 -5.20
N TYR A 113 -21.61 1.28 -5.26
CA TYR A 113 -21.02 2.02 -6.39
C TYR A 113 -21.12 1.25 -7.73
N ARG A 114 -21.35 -0.08 -7.70
CA ARG A 114 -21.48 -0.93 -8.90
C ARG A 114 -22.80 -0.76 -9.65
N SER A 115 -23.74 0.04 -9.14
CA SER A 115 -25.10 0.16 -9.72
C SER A 115 -25.30 1.34 -10.68
N SER A 116 -24.37 2.29 -10.79
CA SER A 116 -24.51 3.42 -11.71
C SER A 116 -23.78 3.19 -13.04
N SER A 117 -24.23 2.20 -13.82
CA SER A 117 -24.02 2.24 -15.27
C SER A 117 -24.85 3.38 -15.85
N HIS A 118 -24.28 4.57 -15.94
CA HIS A 118 -24.85 5.61 -16.80
C HIS A 118 -24.78 5.11 -18.26
N PRO A 119 -25.90 5.00 -18.99
CA PRO A 119 -25.85 4.70 -20.40
C PRO A 119 -25.17 5.87 -21.13
N LEU A 120 -24.19 5.56 -21.98
CA LEU A 120 -23.59 6.54 -22.87
C LEU A 120 -24.69 7.16 -23.75
N PRO A 121 -24.65 8.48 -24.02
CA PRO A 121 -25.58 9.09 -24.96
C PRO A 121 -25.37 8.47 -26.36
N PRO A 122 -26.46 8.25 -27.13
CA PRO A 122 -26.35 7.71 -28.48
C PRO A 122 -25.60 8.68 -29.40
N ALA A 123 -24.83 8.09 -30.33
CA ALA A 123 -24.04 8.78 -31.35
C ALA A 123 -24.91 9.61 -32.32
#